data_AF-A0A0H3Q3G1-F1
#
_entry.id   AF-A0A0H3Q3G1-F1
#
_cell.length_a   1.000
_cell.length_b   1.000
_cell.length_c   1.000
_cell.angle_alpha   90.00
_cell.angle_beta   90.00
_cell.angle_gamma   90.00
#
_symmetry.space_group_name_H-M   'P 1'
#
loop_
_entity.id
_entity.type
_entity.pdbx_description
1 polymer ?
#
loop_
_entity_poly.entity_id
_entity_poly.type
_entity_poly.pdbx_seq_one_letter_code
_entity_poly.pdbx_strand_id
1 'polypeptide(L)'
;MRFLSNENDRRLKSAVPPTNSGILCIIAAFFGNLPFFGAFALLTFEEIHMSLPHCPKCNSEYTYEDNGMYICPECAYEWNDAEPAQESDELIVKDANGNLLADGDSVTIIKDLKVKGSSSMLKIGTKVKNIRLVEGDHNIDCKIDGFGPMKLKSEFVKKN
;
A
#
# COMPACT_ATOMS: atom_id res chain seq x y z
N MET A 1 -35.38 -11.28 24.06
CA MET A 1 -33.93 -11.10 24.29
C MET A 1 -33.40 -12.40 24.87
N ARG A 2 -32.39 -12.99 24.21
CA ARG A 2 -31.63 -14.20 24.58
C ARG A 2 -32.28 -15.56 24.31
N PHE A 3 -32.10 -16.05 23.09
CA PHE A 3 -31.90 -17.47 22.78
C PHE A 3 -30.91 -17.56 21.61
N LEU A 4 -30.25 -18.73 21.48
CA LEU A 4 -29.03 -19.07 20.73
C LEU A 4 -27.78 -18.86 21.60
N SER A 5 -26.95 -19.85 21.91
CA SER A 5 -26.73 -21.20 21.38
C SER A 5 -26.09 -22.04 22.49
N ASN A 6 -26.61 -23.22 22.76
CA ASN A 6 -26.17 -24.50 22.21
C ASN A 6 -25.04 -25.12 23.04
N GLU A 7 -25.39 -26.31 23.51
CA GLU A 7 -24.81 -27.11 24.57
C GLU A 7 -23.93 -28.17 23.92
N ASN A 8 -22.63 -27.90 23.76
CA ASN A 8 -21.66 -28.96 23.39
C ASN A 8 -20.20 -28.55 23.60
N ASP A 9 -19.91 -27.89 24.73
CA ASP A 9 -18.55 -27.49 25.08
C ASP A 9 -17.97 -28.38 26.17
N ARG A 10 -17.67 -29.63 25.80
CA ARG A 10 -16.76 -30.52 26.57
C ARG A 10 -16.43 -31.77 25.76
N ARG A 11 -15.11 -31.95 25.52
CA ARG A 11 -14.45 -33.13 24.92
C ARG A 11 -14.55 -33.11 23.37
N LEU A 12 -13.47 -33.19 22.59
CA LEU A 12 -12.22 -33.95 22.73
C LEU A 12 -11.13 -33.35 21.81
N LYS A 13 -9.91 -33.32 22.34
CA LYS A 13 -8.64 -33.73 21.67
C LYS A 13 -8.22 -33.03 20.37
N SER A 14 -7.18 -32.21 20.48
CA SER A 14 -6.01 -32.26 19.60
C SER A 14 -4.82 -31.66 20.37
N ALA A 15 -4.12 -32.48 21.13
CA ALA A 15 -2.82 -33.00 20.69
C ALA A 15 -1.75 -31.89 20.65
N VAL A 16 -1.24 -31.54 21.83
CA VAL A 16 0.09 -30.93 21.99
C VAL A 16 1.11 -31.96 21.49
N PRO A 17 1.92 -31.69 20.45
CA PRO A 17 3.01 -32.59 20.09
C PRO A 17 4.14 -32.52 21.14
N PRO A 18 4.82 -33.65 21.37
CA PRO A 18 5.64 -33.91 22.56
C PRO A 18 6.95 -33.12 22.58
N THR A 19 7.35 -32.77 23.81
CA THR A 19 8.61 -32.16 24.21
C THR A 19 9.84 -32.83 23.60
N ASN A 20 10.69 -31.97 23.03
CA ASN A 20 12.03 -32.16 22.51
C ASN A 20 12.99 -32.84 23.51
N SER A 21 13.39 -34.08 23.23
CA SER A 21 14.61 -34.68 23.80
C SER A 21 15.01 -35.90 22.98
N GLY A 22 16.05 -35.80 22.14
CA GLY A 22 16.63 -37.01 21.53
C GLY A 22 17.40 -36.88 20.21
N ILE A 23 17.47 -35.70 19.58
CA ILE A 23 18.12 -35.56 18.24
C ILE A 23 19.38 -34.67 18.28
N LEU A 24 19.90 -34.35 19.47
CA LEU A 24 21.04 -33.43 19.63
C LEU A 24 22.43 -34.11 19.74
N CYS A 25 22.58 -35.39 19.38
CA CYS A 25 23.86 -36.10 19.56
C CYS A 25 24.56 -36.59 18.28
N ILE A 26 23.98 -36.48 17.09
CA ILE A 26 24.56 -37.14 15.89
C ILE A 26 25.35 -36.18 14.98
N ILE A 27 25.17 -34.86 15.07
CA ILE A 27 25.83 -33.88 14.17
C ILE A 27 27.01 -33.17 14.87
N ALA A 28 27.91 -33.92 15.48
CA ALA A 28 29.16 -33.37 16.03
C ALA A 28 30.43 -34.12 15.58
N ALA A 29 30.33 -35.01 14.58
CA ALA A 29 31.44 -35.90 14.24
C ALA A 29 32.03 -35.75 12.82
N PHE A 30 31.57 -34.82 11.97
CA PHE A 30 31.97 -34.83 10.55
C PHE A 30 32.65 -33.59 9.97
N PHE A 31 32.86 -32.51 10.73
CA PHE A 31 33.61 -31.36 10.21
C PHE A 31 34.86 -31.10 11.04
N GLY A 32 35.77 -32.07 10.95
CA GLY A 32 37.18 -31.83 11.17
C GLY A 32 37.71 -30.88 10.10
N ASN A 33 38.07 -29.68 10.55
CA ASN A 33 39.20 -28.92 10.04
C ASN A 33 39.10 -28.37 8.60
N LEU A 34 38.38 -27.26 8.41
CA LEU A 34 38.67 -26.33 7.32
C LEU A 34 38.38 -24.87 7.75
N PRO A 35 39.40 -24.01 7.87
CA PRO A 35 39.25 -22.63 8.33
C PRO A 35 39.02 -21.70 7.13
N PHE A 36 37.86 -21.74 6.45
CA PHE A 36 37.64 -20.79 5.34
C PHE A 36 36.20 -20.40 4.96
N PHE A 37 35.17 -20.74 5.74
CA PHE A 37 33.79 -20.30 5.41
C PHE A 37 33.14 -19.53 6.57
N GLY A 38 33.87 -18.56 7.11
CA GLY A 38 33.45 -17.72 8.24
C GLY A 38 32.60 -16.49 7.89
N ALA A 39 32.08 -16.36 6.66
CA ALA A 39 31.28 -15.17 6.30
C ALA A 39 30.11 -15.42 5.32
N PHE A 40 29.85 -16.66 4.90
CA PHE A 40 28.77 -17.00 3.95
C PHE A 40 27.78 -18.03 4.50
N ALA A 41 27.64 -18.12 5.82
CA ALA A 41 26.62 -18.92 6.50
C ALA A 41 25.72 -18.01 7.36
N LEU A 42 25.47 -16.80 6.87
CA LEU A 42 24.57 -15.81 7.48
C LEU A 42 23.18 -15.77 6.83
N LEU A 43 22.84 -16.70 5.94
CA LEU A 43 21.56 -16.70 5.24
C LEU A 43 21.07 -18.13 5.06
N THR A 44 20.38 -18.67 6.06
CA THR A 44 19.35 -19.75 5.98
C THR A 44 19.10 -20.36 7.37
N PHE A 45 18.75 -19.55 8.38
CA PHE A 45 17.94 -20.05 9.50
C PHE A 45 17.21 -18.93 10.23
N GLU A 46 16.68 -17.95 9.48
CA GLU A 46 15.74 -16.96 10.01
C GLU A 46 14.56 -16.79 9.04
N GLU A 47 14.13 -17.93 8.50
CA GLU A 47 12.81 -18.20 7.94
C GLU A 47 12.60 -19.67 8.31
N ILE A 48 11.73 -20.06 9.22
CA ILE A 48 10.28 -19.92 9.19
C ILE A 48 9.82 -20.02 10.66
N HIS A 49 9.77 -18.90 11.37
CA HIS A 49 8.84 -18.82 12.50
C HIS A 49 7.59 -18.17 11.91
N MET A 50 6.61 -19.01 11.59
CA MET A 50 5.30 -18.62 11.06
C MET A 50 4.49 -17.90 12.16
N SER A 51 4.98 -16.76 12.65
CA SER A 51 4.27 -15.92 13.61
C SER A 51 3.43 -14.93 12.84
N LEU A 52 2.19 -15.33 12.57
CA LEU A 52 1.12 -14.47 12.10
C LEU A 52 0.98 -13.25 13.03
N PRO A 53 0.61 -12.07 12.51
CA PRO A 53 0.51 -10.84 13.29
C PRO A 53 -0.50 -11.00 14.43
N HIS A 54 -0.21 -10.43 15.59
CA HIS A 54 -1.18 -10.39 16.68
C HIS A 54 -2.38 -9.51 16.27
N CYS A 55 -3.57 -9.88 16.72
CA CYS A 55 -4.76 -9.09 16.40
C CYS A 55 -4.68 -7.67 17.00
N PRO A 56 -4.89 -6.59 16.23
CA PRO A 56 -4.78 -5.21 16.73
C PRO A 56 -5.88 -4.82 17.74
N LYS A 57 -6.98 -5.57 17.80
CA LYS A 57 -8.13 -5.28 18.66
C LYS A 57 -8.04 -5.94 20.04
N CYS A 58 -7.51 -7.15 20.11
CA CYS A 58 -7.46 -7.95 21.34
C CYS A 58 -6.06 -8.47 21.68
N ASN A 59 -5.05 -8.17 20.86
CA ASN A 59 -3.65 -8.57 21.04
C ASN A 59 -3.47 -10.10 21.21
N SER A 60 -4.38 -10.89 20.62
CA SER A 60 -4.31 -12.34 20.65
C SER A 60 -3.26 -12.86 19.67
N GLU A 61 -2.52 -13.88 20.08
CA GLU A 61 -1.51 -14.58 19.26
C GLU A 61 -2.16 -15.51 18.20
N TYR A 62 -3.43 -15.89 18.39
CA TYR A 62 -4.13 -16.86 17.55
C TYR A 62 -4.81 -16.25 16.32
N THR A 63 -4.06 -15.54 15.50
CA THR A 63 -4.56 -15.09 14.19
C THR A 63 -4.44 -16.23 13.18
N TYR A 64 -5.43 -16.40 12.31
CA TYR A 64 -5.32 -17.26 11.14
C TYR A 64 -5.62 -16.47 9.86
N GLU A 65 -5.02 -16.88 8.75
CA GLU A 65 -5.34 -16.33 7.44
C GLU A 65 -6.42 -17.17 6.75
N ASP A 66 -7.41 -16.53 6.14
CA ASP A 66 -8.35 -17.15 5.22
C ASP A 66 -8.46 -16.28 3.97
N ASN A 67 -8.24 -16.87 2.79
CA ASN A 67 -8.32 -16.21 1.49
C ASN A 67 -7.58 -14.86 1.39
N GLY A 68 -6.44 -14.71 2.09
CA GLY A 68 -5.63 -13.47 2.09
C GLY A 68 -6.12 -12.38 3.06
N MET A 69 -7.03 -12.72 3.97
CA MET A 69 -7.46 -11.89 5.10
C MET A 69 -7.02 -12.54 6.40
N TYR A 70 -6.64 -11.75 7.40
CA TYR A 70 -6.37 -12.22 8.76
C TYR A 70 -7.63 -12.14 9.60
N ILE A 71 -7.93 -13.22 10.33
CA ILE A 71 -9.11 -13.34 11.18
C ILE A 71 -8.68 -13.74 12.59
N CYS A 72 -9.26 -13.06 13.57
CA CYS A 72 -9.10 -13.40 14.98
C CYS A 72 -10.32 -14.21 15.49
N PRO A 73 -10.13 -15.44 16.01
CA PRO A 73 -11.22 -16.26 16.53
C PRO A 73 -11.78 -15.76 17.88
N GLU A 74 -11.00 -14.97 18.64
CA GLU A 74 -11.43 -14.43 19.94
C GLU A 74 -12.38 -13.24 19.80
N CYS A 75 -12.20 -12.41 18.76
CA CYS A 75 -12.97 -11.17 18.61
C CYS A 75 -13.69 -11.03 17.27
N ALA A 76 -13.57 -12.02 16.38
CA ALA A 76 -14.09 -12.01 15.01
C ALA A 76 -13.70 -10.73 14.23
N TYR A 77 -12.53 -10.18 14.53
CA TYR A 77 -12.00 -9.05 13.78
C TYR A 77 -11.26 -9.57 12.55
N GLU A 78 -11.62 -9.02 11.40
CA GLU A 78 -11.04 -9.33 10.11
C GLU A 78 -10.21 -8.12 9.66
N TRP A 79 -8.97 -8.35 9.25
CA TRP A 79 -8.10 -7.30 8.73
C TRP A 79 -7.17 -7.85 7.65
N ASN A 80 -6.50 -6.97 6.92
CA ASN A 80 -5.49 -7.34 5.94
C ASN A 80 -4.25 -6.49 6.21
N ASP A 81 -3.07 -7.10 6.22
CA ASP A 81 -1.80 -6.35 6.28
C ASP A 81 -1.32 -5.94 4.90
N ALA A 82 -1.92 -6.49 3.83
CA ALA A 82 -1.85 -5.83 2.55
C ALA A 82 -2.55 -4.49 2.74
N GLU A 83 -1.76 -3.40 2.70
CA GLU A 83 -2.26 -2.05 2.49
C GLU A 83 -3.43 -2.17 1.53
N PRO A 84 -4.62 -1.64 1.86
CA PRO A 84 -5.67 -1.64 0.87
C PRO A 84 -5.03 -0.98 -0.33
N ALA A 85 -4.87 -1.74 -1.42
CA ALA A 85 -4.76 -1.18 -2.73
C ALA A 85 -6.09 -0.43 -2.89
N GLN A 86 -6.13 0.78 -2.33
CA GLN A 86 -6.99 1.84 -2.75
C GLN A 86 -6.51 2.09 -4.18
N GLU A 87 -6.92 1.20 -5.08
CA GLU A 87 -7.41 1.57 -6.39
C GLU A 87 -8.64 2.47 -6.13
N SER A 88 -8.42 3.60 -5.45
CA SER A 88 -9.13 4.78 -5.84
C SER A 88 -8.68 4.97 -7.28
N ASP A 89 -9.60 4.81 -8.22
CA ASP A 89 -9.54 5.36 -9.57
C ASP A 89 -9.40 6.90 -9.54
N GLU A 90 -8.62 7.43 -8.59
CA GLU A 90 -8.11 8.78 -8.58
C GLU A 90 -7.07 8.80 -9.68
N LEU A 91 -7.44 9.42 -10.78
CA LEU A 91 -6.55 9.72 -11.87
C LEU A 91 -5.29 10.37 -11.34
N ILE A 92 -4.23 9.57 -11.25
CA ILE A 92 -2.92 9.97 -10.75
C ILE A 92 -2.27 10.85 -11.83
N VAL A 93 -2.69 12.11 -11.92
CA VAL A 93 -2.11 13.08 -12.83
C VAL A 93 -0.98 13.79 -12.12
N LYS A 94 0.23 13.55 -12.61
CA LYS A 94 1.46 14.19 -12.12
C LYS A 94 1.73 15.47 -12.90
N ASP A 95 2.13 16.52 -12.19
CA ASP A 95 2.63 17.76 -12.79
C ASP A 95 4.04 17.58 -13.39
N ALA A 96 4.59 18.64 -13.98
CA ALA A 96 5.94 18.60 -14.57
C ALA A 96 7.08 18.31 -13.56
N ASN A 97 6.84 18.43 -12.25
CA ASN A 97 7.81 18.12 -11.19
C ASN A 97 7.52 16.78 -10.49
N GLY A 98 6.51 16.03 -10.94
CA GLY A 98 6.12 14.76 -10.34
C GLY A 98 5.17 14.88 -9.15
N ASN A 99 4.61 16.06 -8.87
CA ASN A 99 3.63 16.24 -7.80
C ASN A 99 2.25 15.72 -8.22
N LEU A 100 1.56 15.06 -7.28
CA LEU A 100 0.17 14.65 -7.46
C LEU A 100 -0.74 15.89 -7.44
N LEU A 101 -1.54 16.03 -8.49
CA LEU A 101 -2.59 17.04 -8.60
C LEU A 101 -3.93 16.46 -8.17
N ALA A 102 -4.68 17.24 -7.39
CA ALA A 102 -6.04 16.90 -6.99
C ALA A 102 -7.06 17.91 -7.56
N ASP A 103 -8.33 17.52 -7.57
CA ASP A 103 -9.41 18.40 -8.01
C ASP A 103 -9.47 19.62 -7.08
N GLY A 104 -9.64 20.80 -7.67
CA GLY A 104 -9.68 22.07 -6.93
C GLY A 104 -8.31 22.71 -6.67
N ASP A 105 -7.20 22.06 -7.03
CA ASP A 105 -5.86 22.62 -6.82
C ASP A 105 -5.59 23.89 -7.65
N SER A 106 -4.54 24.62 -7.26
CA SER A 106 -4.01 25.76 -8.02
C SER A 106 -2.70 25.38 -8.69
N VAL A 107 -2.60 25.66 -9.99
CA VAL A 107 -1.42 25.37 -10.81
C VAL A 107 -0.91 26.63 -11.50
N THR A 108 0.38 26.65 -11.77
CA THR A 108 1.08 27.72 -12.47
C THR A 108 1.67 27.20 -13.76
N ILE A 109 1.55 27.97 -14.84
CA ILE A 109 2.10 27.62 -16.15
C ILE A 109 3.61 27.87 -16.17
N ILE A 110 4.38 26.87 -16.63
CA ILE A 110 5.86 26.93 -16.69
C ILE A 110 6.43 27.27 -18.07
N LYS A 111 5.62 27.28 -19.13
CA LYS A 111 6.06 27.60 -20.51
C LYS A 111 5.05 28.50 -21.20
N ASP A 112 5.50 29.32 -22.13
CA ASP A 112 4.62 30.15 -22.93
C ASP A 112 3.83 29.31 -23.94
N LEU A 113 2.51 29.48 -23.96
CA LEU A 113 1.61 28.76 -24.84
C LEU A 113 0.74 29.74 -25.63
N LYS A 114 0.71 29.55 -26.95
CA LYS A 114 -0.21 30.27 -27.82
C LYS A 114 -1.54 29.51 -27.90
N VAL A 115 -2.59 30.11 -27.39
CA VAL A 115 -3.94 29.55 -27.45
C VAL A 115 -4.46 29.69 -28.88
N LYS A 116 -4.87 28.57 -29.50
CA LYS A 116 -5.52 28.61 -30.81
C LYS A 116 -6.89 29.27 -30.66
N GLY A 117 -7.09 30.43 -31.27
CA GLY A 117 -8.36 31.19 -31.21
C GLY A 117 -8.31 32.47 -30.39
N SER A 118 -7.21 32.78 -29.69
CA SER A 118 -6.99 34.08 -29.06
C SER A 118 -5.77 34.77 -29.66
N SER A 119 -5.83 36.10 -29.78
CA SER A 119 -4.68 36.93 -30.17
C SER A 119 -3.68 37.12 -29.03
N SER A 120 -4.03 36.71 -27.80
CA SER A 120 -3.19 36.83 -26.61
C SER A 120 -2.51 35.50 -26.26
N MET A 121 -1.20 35.55 -25.99
CA MET A 121 -0.41 34.40 -25.51
C MET A 121 -0.52 34.27 -24.00
N LEU A 122 -0.63 33.02 -23.50
CA LEU A 122 -0.47 32.71 -22.08
C LEU A 122 1.02 32.75 -21.75
N LYS A 123 1.43 33.73 -20.97
CA LYS A 123 2.81 33.86 -20.51
C LYS A 123 3.05 32.94 -19.32
N ILE A 124 4.31 32.52 -19.19
CA ILE A 124 4.82 31.84 -18.00
C ILE A 124 4.45 32.63 -16.73
N GLY A 125 4.08 31.91 -15.66
CA GLY A 125 3.68 32.53 -14.39
C GLY A 125 2.20 32.85 -14.26
N THR A 126 1.38 32.55 -15.27
CA THR A 126 -0.08 32.64 -15.12
C THR A 126 -0.56 31.56 -14.16
N LYS A 127 -1.20 31.98 -13.06
CA LYS A 127 -1.79 31.08 -12.05
C LYS A 127 -3.23 30.78 -12.40
N VAL A 128 -3.56 29.49 -12.49
CA VAL A 128 -4.90 28.99 -12.71
C VAL A 128 -5.38 28.31 -11.43
N LYS A 129 -6.58 28.66 -10.98
CA LYS A 129 -7.18 28.15 -9.74
C LYS A 129 -8.32 27.21 -10.10
N ASN A 130 -8.63 26.28 -9.21
CA ASN A 130 -9.75 25.35 -9.34
C ASN A 130 -9.65 24.47 -10.60
N ILE A 131 -8.57 23.69 -10.68
CA ILE A 131 -8.41 22.68 -11.74
C ILE A 131 -9.38 21.53 -11.55
N ARG A 132 -9.78 20.90 -12.66
CA ARG A 132 -10.51 19.64 -12.67
C ARG A 132 -9.74 18.59 -13.47
N LEU A 133 -9.59 17.41 -12.91
CA LEU A 133 -8.92 16.28 -13.58
C LEU A 133 -9.92 15.56 -14.47
N VAL A 134 -9.49 15.24 -15.69
CA VAL A 134 -10.31 14.53 -16.68
C VAL A 134 -9.45 13.52 -17.42
N GLU A 135 -9.98 12.34 -17.69
CA GLU A 135 -9.33 11.34 -18.55
C GLU A 135 -9.34 11.79 -20.02
N GLY A 136 -8.17 11.95 -20.63
CA GLY A 136 -8.07 12.25 -22.05
C GLY A 136 -6.67 12.73 -22.48
N ASP A 137 -6.54 13.20 -23.72
CA ASP A 137 -5.29 13.80 -24.24
C ASP A 137 -4.91 15.09 -23.48
N HIS A 138 -5.91 15.74 -22.88
CA HIS A 138 -5.73 16.88 -21.99
C HIS A 138 -6.23 16.53 -20.60
N ASN A 139 -5.28 16.26 -19.71
CA ASN A 139 -5.55 15.74 -18.36
C ASN A 139 -6.15 16.78 -17.40
N ILE A 140 -6.10 18.08 -17.74
CA ILE A 140 -6.47 19.18 -16.85
C ILE A 140 -7.47 20.09 -17.55
N ASP A 141 -8.69 20.18 -17.02
CA ASP A 141 -9.68 21.19 -17.39
C ASP A 141 -9.61 22.35 -16.40
N CYS A 142 -9.49 23.57 -16.90
CA CYS A 142 -9.27 24.73 -16.05
C CYS A 142 -10.00 25.95 -16.60
N LYS A 143 -10.43 26.84 -15.71
CA LYS A 143 -11.07 28.09 -16.10
C LYS A 143 -10.13 29.25 -15.81
N ILE A 144 -9.80 30.01 -16.84
CA ILE A 144 -8.95 31.20 -16.75
C ILE A 144 -9.81 32.43 -16.97
N ASP A 145 -9.77 33.37 -16.03
CA ASP A 145 -10.48 34.64 -16.16
C ASP A 145 -9.94 35.42 -17.37
N GLY A 146 -10.84 35.76 -18.30
CA GLY A 146 -10.52 36.45 -19.56
C GLY A 146 -10.30 35.54 -20.78
N PHE A 147 -9.99 34.25 -20.58
CA PHE A 147 -9.86 33.27 -21.68
C PHE A 147 -10.98 32.22 -21.69
N GLY A 148 -11.65 31.99 -20.57
CA GLY A 148 -12.75 31.02 -20.44
C GLY A 148 -12.29 29.62 -20.00
N PRO A 149 -13.14 28.59 -20.18
CA PRO A 149 -12.77 27.21 -19.91
C PRO A 149 -11.79 26.70 -20.99
N MET A 150 -10.65 26.16 -20.56
CA MET A 150 -9.60 25.65 -21.43
C MET A 150 -8.98 24.38 -20.85
N LYS A 151 -8.64 23.44 -21.73
CA LYS A 151 -7.95 22.21 -21.37
C LYS A 151 -6.44 22.35 -21.60
N LEU A 152 -5.64 21.88 -20.65
CA LEU A 152 -4.18 21.93 -20.66
C LEU A 152 -3.59 20.53 -20.42
N LYS A 153 -2.34 20.35 -20.86
CA LYS A 153 -1.56 19.13 -20.58
C LYS A 153 -0.78 19.30 -19.28
N SER A 154 -0.67 18.21 -18.52
CA SER A 154 0.03 18.18 -17.23
C SER A 154 1.54 18.50 -17.31
N GLU A 155 2.16 18.32 -18.48
CA GLU A 155 3.58 18.64 -18.73
C GLU A 155 3.91 20.14 -18.70
N PHE A 156 2.91 21.03 -18.78
CA PHE A 156 3.11 22.48 -18.85
C PHE A 156 2.72 23.22 -17.57
N VAL A 157 2.32 22.48 -16.55
CA VAL A 157 1.86 23.05 -15.28
C VAL A 157 2.70 22.56 -14.11
N LYS A 158 2.73 23.39 -13.08
CA LYS A 158 3.37 23.13 -11.79
C LYS A 158 2.38 23.42 -10.67
N LYS A 159 2.28 22.55 -9.67
CA LYS A 159 1.53 22.82 -8.44
C LYS A 159 2.14 24.03 -7.71
N ASN A 160 1.28 24.96 -7.29
CA ASN A 160 1.69 26.18 -6.58
C ASN A 160 1.65 26.01 -5.06
#